data_AF-A0A1V5I9W5-F1
#
_entry.id   AF-A0A1V5I9W5-F1
#
_cell.length_a   1.000
_cell.length_b   1.000
_cell.length_c   1.000
_cell.angle_alpha   90.00
_cell.angle_beta   90.00
_cell.angle_gamma   90.00
#
_symmetry.space_group_name_H-M   'P 1'
#
loop_
_entity.id
_entity.type
_entity.pdbx_description
1 polymer ?
#
loop_
_entity_poly.entity_id
_entity_poly.type
_entity_poly.pdbx_seq_one_letter_code
_entity_poly.pdbx_strand_id
1 'polypeptide(L)'
;MGGKMKSSGLFIAVTSIVLVCAVYNVLGPEGSRMSSLIPAPSEDAPFLYLEYSAASAVLPVVGAAADVLAERDVPTDWFSLLTPILGEAGETAALLTYSKYGVHLYLAARLTRTSVGSSSAIGLQELADSRRGDSSVLVRTEDDGVFVLTTENGEEGLYLRAERGVAMVSSTSDGLSRMALALKNKLEPVDPPPSRGRTWPGRMLLSDGGLVSGLTSIEGLPVEKERVTVSAAWRERAGGGEMRWTIEGLPEVFRGQFDGLLDEDRGANYEFPEPLVAAAGFILPETLFKIWKTANAALFLQEHLGDSFNFLEGLLPGRCVLSLCGTGKFLLFTIPGILLELPGRGVKGMEFADLFWTGYRCSQVPTVENAPDYPSGGVSSIPFSILAAANPRVLKLGMIEGDAIRPGRTRPLADYASELEDVRGAFFWAYLDVEQVLSAMRGLERTIKEAGKVVPSLESSVIARVSRLLGSLGALTLVMPTPAGGRLEWVYAKPARH
;
A
#
# COMPACT_ATOMS: atom_id res chain seq x y z
N MET A 1 17.11 -70.81 1.43
CA MET A 1 16.15 -69.97 0.70
C MET A 1 15.19 -69.34 1.70
N GLY A 2 15.52 -68.17 2.22
CA GLY A 2 14.73 -67.51 3.24
C GLY A 2 15.00 -66.02 3.19
N GLY A 3 13.92 -65.23 3.32
CA GLY A 3 13.99 -63.79 3.53
C GLY A 3 13.64 -62.97 2.30
N LYS A 4 12.34 -62.81 2.03
CA LYS A 4 11.77 -61.66 1.30
C LYS A 4 10.24 -61.65 1.44
N MET A 5 9.73 -61.56 2.66
CA MET A 5 8.28 -61.35 2.88
C MET A 5 7.96 -60.64 4.20
N LYS A 6 8.80 -59.68 4.61
CA LYS A 6 8.53 -58.79 5.76
C LYS A 6 8.53 -57.28 5.41
N SER A 7 8.87 -56.89 4.18
CA SER A 7 8.98 -55.46 3.80
C SER A 7 7.69 -54.87 3.21
N SER A 8 6.80 -55.67 2.64
CA SER A 8 5.56 -55.18 2.01
C SER A 8 4.52 -54.72 3.05
N GLY A 9 4.40 -55.43 4.18
CA GLY A 9 3.51 -55.02 5.28
C GLY A 9 3.97 -53.75 5.99
N LEU A 10 5.29 -53.58 6.19
CA LEU A 10 5.85 -52.37 6.78
C LEU A 10 5.71 -51.17 5.85
N PHE A 11 5.92 -51.36 4.54
CA PHE A 11 5.76 -50.29 3.55
C PHE A 11 4.30 -49.83 3.44
N ILE A 12 3.34 -50.76 3.43
CA ILE A 12 1.90 -50.43 3.45
C ILE A 12 1.54 -49.74 4.75
N ALA A 13 1.96 -50.24 5.91
CA ALA A 13 1.67 -49.61 7.21
C ALA A 13 2.28 -48.20 7.33
N VAL A 14 3.53 -48.00 6.90
CA VAL A 14 4.18 -46.68 6.89
C VAL A 14 3.49 -45.74 5.89
N THR A 15 3.13 -46.23 4.70
CA THR A 15 2.42 -45.40 3.70
C THR A 15 1.02 -45.04 4.19
N SER A 16 0.30 -45.96 4.83
CA SER A 16 -1.00 -45.71 5.43
C SER A 16 -0.90 -44.77 6.64
N ILE A 17 0.14 -44.87 7.47
CA ILE A 17 0.37 -43.92 8.57
C ILE A 17 0.75 -42.55 8.03
N VAL A 18 1.59 -42.46 6.99
CA VAL A 18 1.93 -41.20 6.33
C VAL A 18 0.72 -40.59 5.64
N LEU A 19 -0.13 -41.39 4.98
CA LEU A 19 -1.36 -40.94 4.36
C LEU A 19 -2.38 -40.50 5.40
N VAL A 20 -2.54 -41.25 6.50
CA VAL A 20 -3.41 -40.88 7.63
C VAL A 20 -2.86 -39.64 8.31
N CYS A 21 -1.56 -39.51 8.57
CA CYS A 21 -0.95 -38.30 9.12
C CYS A 21 -1.02 -37.11 8.17
N ALA A 22 -0.89 -37.30 6.85
CA ALA A 22 -1.05 -36.24 5.86
C ALA A 22 -2.51 -35.80 5.77
N VAL A 23 -3.45 -36.75 5.77
CA VAL A 23 -4.90 -36.49 5.80
C VAL A 23 -5.33 -35.89 7.14
N TYR A 24 -4.74 -36.28 8.28
CA TYR A 24 -5.02 -35.70 9.60
C TYR A 24 -4.35 -34.32 9.77
N ASN A 25 -3.21 -34.07 9.13
CA ASN A 25 -2.63 -32.71 9.04
C ASN A 25 -3.39 -31.82 8.05
N VAL A 26 -4.13 -32.39 7.08
CA VAL A 26 -4.94 -31.62 6.11
C VAL A 26 -6.39 -31.44 6.57
N LEU A 27 -6.95 -32.39 7.33
CA LEU A 27 -8.32 -32.38 7.86
C LEU A 27 -8.40 -32.06 9.36
N GLY A 28 -7.27 -32.06 10.07
CA GLY A 28 -7.20 -31.65 11.46
C GLY A 28 -7.07 -30.12 11.58
N PRO A 29 -7.54 -29.55 12.70
CA PRO A 29 -7.46 -28.11 12.99
C PRO A 29 -6.01 -27.58 12.97
N GLU A 30 -5.01 -28.45 13.12
CA GLU A 30 -3.58 -28.14 13.13
C GLU A 30 -2.99 -27.84 11.75
N GLY A 31 -3.66 -28.16 10.64
CA GLY A 31 -3.20 -27.75 9.30
C GLY A 31 -4.26 -27.15 8.37
N SER A 32 -5.47 -26.91 8.89
CA SER A 32 -6.43 -25.99 8.30
C SER A 32 -5.94 -24.54 8.46
N ARG A 33 -5.97 -23.76 7.37
CA ARG A 33 -5.57 -22.34 7.35
C ARG A 33 -6.46 -21.49 8.26
N MET A 34 -5.98 -20.37 8.78
CA MET A 34 -6.81 -19.49 9.61
C MET A 34 -8.00 -18.92 8.83
N SER A 35 -7.86 -18.75 7.51
CA SER A 35 -8.97 -18.39 6.62
C SER A 35 -10.19 -19.32 6.74
N SER A 36 -9.98 -20.63 6.95
CA SER A 36 -11.07 -21.62 7.05
C SER A 36 -11.99 -21.43 8.26
N LEU A 37 -11.60 -20.58 9.21
CA LEU A 37 -12.32 -20.30 10.45
C LEU A 37 -13.14 -19.02 10.37
N ILE A 38 -12.84 -18.18 9.39
CA ILE A 38 -13.46 -16.89 9.19
C ILE A 38 -14.59 -17.07 8.18
N PRO A 39 -15.85 -16.78 8.54
CA PRO A 39 -16.97 -16.95 7.63
C PRO A 39 -16.86 -16.01 6.44
N ALA A 40 -17.36 -16.44 5.28
CA ALA A 40 -17.44 -15.56 4.12
C ALA A 40 -18.30 -14.30 4.43
N PRO A 41 -17.84 -13.10 4.06
CA PRO A 41 -18.65 -11.89 4.11
C PRO A 41 -19.78 -11.97 3.07
N SER A 42 -20.83 -11.15 3.22
CA SER A 42 -21.87 -11.05 2.19
C SER A 42 -21.32 -10.44 0.91
N GLU A 43 -21.83 -10.87 -0.25
CA GLU A 43 -21.27 -10.53 -1.58
C GLU A 43 -21.17 -9.03 -1.87
N ASP A 44 -22.10 -8.23 -1.33
CA ASP A 44 -22.18 -6.76 -1.53
C ASP A 44 -21.62 -5.96 -0.35
N ALA A 45 -21.06 -6.62 0.68
CA ALA A 45 -20.51 -5.90 1.83
C ALA A 45 -19.07 -5.46 1.53
N PRO A 46 -18.70 -4.20 1.85
CA PRO A 46 -17.30 -3.86 1.95
C PRO A 46 -16.67 -4.63 3.10
N PHE A 47 -15.45 -5.12 2.87
CA PHE A 47 -14.71 -5.87 3.89
C PHE A 47 -13.21 -5.77 3.70
N LEU A 48 -12.47 -5.93 4.80
CA LEU A 48 -11.02 -6.09 4.84
C LEU A 48 -10.69 -7.35 5.63
N TYR A 49 -10.04 -8.29 4.96
CA TYR A 49 -9.49 -9.51 5.52
C TYR A 49 -7.97 -9.43 5.55
N LEU A 50 -7.35 -9.85 6.66
CA LEU A 50 -5.92 -10.04 6.80
C LEU A 50 -5.61 -11.42 7.38
N GLU A 51 -4.55 -12.07 6.89
CA GLU A 51 -3.96 -13.30 7.44
C GLU A 51 -2.45 -13.11 7.57
N TYR A 52 -1.86 -13.49 8.71
CA TYR A 52 -0.41 -13.46 8.89
C TYR A 52 0.12 -14.62 9.75
N SER A 53 1.35 -15.05 9.47
CA SER A 53 2.08 -16.07 10.28
C SER A 53 2.74 -15.51 11.54
N ALA A 54 2.37 -14.31 11.97
CA ALA A 54 2.83 -13.73 13.22
C ALA A 54 1.73 -12.88 13.85
N ALA A 55 1.54 -13.10 15.15
CA ALA A 55 0.80 -12.33 16.12
C ALA A 55 0.47 -10.84 15.78
N SER A 56 1.50 -10.04 15.50
CA SER A 56 1.40 -8.57 15.51
C SER A 56 0.79 -7.94 14.26
N ALA A 57 0.61 -8.71 13.18
CA ALA A 57 0.22 -8.13 11.88
C ALA A 57 -1.28 -7.87 11.71
N VAL A 58 -2.14 -8.43 12.58
CA VAL A 58 -3.58 -8.12 12.60
C VAL A 58 -3.90 -6.88 13.45
N LEU A 59 -2.95 -6.37 14.24
CA LEU A 59 -3.13 -5.20 15.10
C LEU A 59 -3.61 -3.94 14.35
N PRO A 60 -3.19 -3.65 13.09
CA PRO A 60 -3.74 -2.54 12.34
C PRO A 60 -5.25 -2.68 12.03
N VAL A 61 -5.75 -3.89 11.76
CA VAL A 61 -7.20 -4.13 11.56
C VAL A 61 -7.95 -4.00 12.87
N VAL A 62 -7.35 -4.48 13.96
CA VAL A 62 -7.90 -4.32 15.31
C VAL A 62 -7.96 -2.83 15.69
N GLY A 63 -6.92 -2.06 15.37
CA GLY A 63 -6.88 -0.60 15.56
C GLY A 63 -7.89 0.14 14.68
N ALA A 64 -7.98 -0.19 13.39
CA ALA A 64 -8.98 0.41 12.49
C ALA A 64 -10.42 0.09 12.93
N ALA A 65 -10.66 -1.14 13.41
CA ALA A 65 -11.94 -1.49 14.01
C ALA A 65 -12.20 -0.66 15.26
N ALA A 66 -11.19 -0.46 16.12
CA ALA A 66 -11.30 0.40 17.29
C ALA A 66 -11.64 1.85 16.91
N ASP A 67 -10.94 2.43 15.95
CA ASP A 67 -11.19 3.81 15.50
C ASP A 67 -12.63 3.99 14.97
N VAL A 68 -13.09 3.07 14.11
CA VAL A 68 -14.46 3.09 13.56
C VAL A 68 -15.53 2.87 14.63
N LEU A 69 -15.24 2.05 15.64
CA LEU A 69 -16.15 1.82 16.76
C LEU A 69 -16.17 3.02 17.72
N ALA A 70 -15.02 3.65 17.98
CA ALA A 70 -14.90 4.85 18.79
C ALA A 70 -15.67 6.04 18.18
N GLU A 71 -15.63 6.20 16.86
CA GLU A 71 -16.46 7.19 16.15
C GLU A 71 -17.97 6.99 16.32
N ARG A 72 -18.39 5.83 16.83
CA ARG A 72 -19.78 5.46 17.09
C ARG A 72 -20.12 5.36 18.58
N ASP A 73 -19.27 5.94 19.44
CA ASP A 73 -19.39 5.87 20.90
C ASP A 73 -19.41 4.45 21.47
N VAL A 74 -18.94 3.46 20.69
CA VAL A 74 -18.74 2.10 21.15
C VAL A 74 -17.40 2.12 21.91
N PRO A 75 -17.31 1.60 23.15
CA PRO A 75 -16.04 1.58 23.89
C PRO A 75 -14.94 0.86 23.08
N THR A 76 -13.67 0.92 23.47
CA THR A 76 -12.60 0.22 22.72
C THR A 76 -11.59 -0.48 23.61
N ASP A 77 -11.77 -0.35 24.93
CA ASP A 77 -10.88 -0.86 25.96
C ASP A 77 -10.67 -2.38 25.87
N TRP A 78 -11.62 -3.12 25.30
CA TRP A 78 -11.52 -4.58 25.12
C TRP A 78 -10.40 -4.99 24.17
N PHE A 79 -9.99 -4.14 23.23
CA PHE A 79 -8.89 -4.44 22.32
C PHE A 79 -7.56 -4.58 23.05
N SER A 80 -7.40 -3.89 24.18
CA SER A 80 -6.21 -4.00 25.03
C SER A 80 -6.03 -5.41 25.65
N LEU A 81 -7.14 -6.16 25.81
CA LEU A 81 -7.16 -7.53 26.31
C LEU A 81 -6.89 -8.57 25.21
N LEU A 82 -7.15 -8.23 23.94
CA LEU A 82 -6.85 -9.10 22.82
C LEU A 82 -5.36 -9.09 22.47
N THR A 83 -4.67 -7.96 22.66
CA THR A 83 -3.27 -7.80 22.27
C THR A 83 -2.33 -8.88 22.84
N PRO A 84 -2.42 -9.31 24.11
CA PRO A 84 -1.58 -10.39 24.64
C PRO A 84 -1.87 -11.75 23.99
N ILE A 85 -3.15 -12.09 23.79
CA ILE A 85 -3.58 -13.35 23.15
C ILE A 85 -3.06 -13.41 21.71
N LEU A 86 -3.19 -12.29 21.00
CA LEU A 86 -2.66 -12.15 19.66
C LEU A 86 -1.14 -12.19 19.66
N GLY A 87 -0.50 -11.52 20.61
CA GLY A 87 0.95 -11.40 20.77
C GLY A 87 1.71 -12.73 20.82
N GLU A 88 1.07 -13.78 21.35
CA GLU A 88 1.66 -15.12 21.48
C GLU A 88 1.21 -16.10 20.39
N ALA A 89 0.34 -15.67 19.47
CA ALA A 89 -0.22 -16.53 18.44
C ALA A 89 0.78 -16.80 17.31
N GLY A 90 0.82 -18.06 16.86
CA GLY A 90 1.67 -18.48 15.74
C GLY A 90 1.10 -18.11 14.37
N GLU A 91 -0.22 -18.04 14.25
CA GLU A 91 -0.93 -17.61 13.03
C GLU A 91 -2.16 -16.83 13.44
N THR A 92 -2.48 -15.75 12.73
CA THR A 92 -3.64 -14.92 12.99
C THR A 92 -4.39 -14.60 11.70
N ALA A 93 -5.72 -14.50 11.79
CA ALA A 93 -6.56 -13.94 10.75
C ALA A 93 -7.61 -13.01 11.35
N ALA A 94 -7.93 -11.94 10.62
CA ALA A 94 -8.96 -11.00 10.99
C ALA A 94 -9.80 -10.63 9.76
N LEU A 95 -11.11 -10.46 9.96
CA LEU A 95 -12.05 -9.92 8.99
C LEU A 95 -12.83 -8.79 9.64
N LEU A 96 -12.77 -7.61 9.03
CA LEU A 96 -13.64 -6.48 9.31
C LEU A 96 -14.61 -6.35 8.15
N THR A 97 -15.92 -6.41 8.40
CA THR A 97 -16.93 -6.29 7.33
C THR A 97 -18.06 -5.38 7.75
N TYR A 98 -18.63 -4.65 6.79
CA TYR A 98 -19.74 -3.74 7.01
C TYR A 98 -21.03 -4.36 6.46
N SER A 99 -22.02 -4.56 7.33
CA SER A 99 -23.35 -5.00 6.93
C SER A 99 -24.40 -3.93 7.21
N LYS A 100 -25.64 -4.16 6.75
CA LYS A 100 -26.80 -3.32 7.11
C LYS A 100 -27.02 -3.17 8.63
N TYR A 101 -26.45 -4.07 9.44
CA TYR A 101 -26.57 -4.08 10.89
C TYR A 101 -25.34 -3.53 11.60
N GLY A 102 -24.37 -2.99 10.87
CA GLY A 102 -23.18 -2.35 11.40
C GLY A 102 -21.88 -3.06 11.04
N VAL A 103 -20.84 -2.73 11.78
CA VAL A 103 -19.48 -3.26 11.58
C VAL A 103 -19.33 -4.56 12.37
N HIS A 104 -18.86 -5.60 11.70
CA HIS A 104 -18.59 -6.90 12.31
C HIS A 104 -17.10 -7.21 12.25
N LEU A 105 -16.56 -7.63 13.40
CA LEU A 105 -15.20 -8.11 13.53
C LEU A 105 -15.22 -9.61 13.76
N TYR A 106 -14.41 -10.34 13.01
CA TYR A 106 -14.09 -11.74 13.23
C TYR A 106 -12.59 -11.88 13.35
N LEU A 107 -12.11 -12.62 14.33
CA LEU A 107 -10.69 -12.82 14.57
C LEU A 107 -10.42 -14.26 14.99
N ALA A 108 -9.40 -14.86 14.40
CA ALA A 108 -8.94 -16.20 14.70
C ALA A 108 -7.43 -16.17 15.00
N ALA A 109 -7.02 -16.85 16.06
CA ALA A 109 -5.62 -16.93 16.46
C ALA A 109 -5.26 -18.38 16.82
N ARG A 110 -4.21 -18.91 16.20
CA ARG A 110 -3.66 -20.22 16.55
C ARG A 110 -2.80 -20.10 17.80
N LEU A 111 -3.23 -20.79 18.85
CA LEU A 111 -2.56 -20.78 20.14
C LEU A 111 -1.33 -21.71 20.09
N THR A 112 -0.19 -21.23 20.58
CA THR A 112 1.00 -22.08 20.74
C THR A 112 0.82 -22.97 21.98
N ARG A 113 1.53 -24.12 22.03
CA ARG A 113 1.39 -25.10 23.14
C ARG A 113 1.66 -24.51 24.53
N THR A 114 2.46 -23.45 24.61
CA THR A 114 2.72 -22.67 25.83
C THR A 114 1.53 -21.80 26.24
N SER A 115 0.76 -21.29 25.27
CA SER A 115 -0.38 -20.39 25.47
C SER A 115 -1.73 -21.12 25.69
N VAL A 116 -1.78 -22.45 25.52
CA VAL A 116 -3.00 -23.24 25.78
C VAL A 116 -3.40 -23.19 27.26
N GLY A 117 -2.44 -23.02 28.18
CA GLY A 117 -2.72 -22.83 29.62
C GLY A 117 -3.36 -21.46 29.94
N SER A 118 -2.86 -20.39 29.30
CA SER A 118 -3.34 -19.00 29.43
C SER A 118 -4.61 -18.69 28.63
N SER A 119 -5.02 -19.57 27.72
CA SER A 119 -6.24 -19.43 26.91
C SER A 119 -7.45 -20.16 27.50
N SER A 120 -7.30 -20.73 28.70
CA SER A 120 -8.42 -21.24 29.48
C SER A 120 -9.25 -20.10 30.07
N ALA A 121 -10.49 -20.37 30.48
CA ALA A 121 -11.32 -19.44 31.26
C ALA A 121 -10.53 -18.73 32.36
N ILE A 122 -9.65 -19.50 33.01
CA ILE A 122 -8.82 -19.06 34.13
C ILE A 122 -7.77 -18.06 33.66
N GLY A 123 -7.08 -18.30 32.54
CA GLY A 123 -6.04 -17.39 32.05
C GLY A 123 -6.59 -16.08 31.48
N LEU A 124 -7.76 -16.09 30.82
CA LEU A 124 -8.45 -14.87 30.39
C LEU A 124 -8.97 -14.05 31.57
N GLN A 125 -9.53 -14.73 32.57
CA GLN A 125 -10.01 -14.09 33.80
C GLN A 125 -8.85 -13.49 34.59
N GLU A 126 -7.72 -14.22 34.75
CA GLU A 126 -6.50 -13.72 35.38
C GLU A 126 -5.91 -12.51 34.62
N LEU A 127 -5.96 -12.52 33.29
CA LEU A 127 -5.47 -11.40 32.47
C LEU A 127 -6.34 -10.15 32.61
N ALA A 128 -7.66 -10.31 32.65
CA ALA A 128 -8.59 -9.22 32.95
C ALA A 128 -8.46 -8.73 34.40
N ASP A 129 -8.34 -9.63 35.37
CA ASP A 129 -8.16 -9.31 36.79
C ASP A 129 -6.80 -8.62 37.05
N SER A 130 -5.75 -8.95 36.29
CA SER A 130 -4.44 -8.28 36.36
C SER A 130 -4.48 -6.83 35.85
N ARG A 131 -5.50 -6.48 35.05
CA ARG A 131 -5.69 -5.15 34.46
C ARG A 131 -6.90 -4.39 35.01
N ARG A 132 -7.57 -4.93 36.04
CA ARG A 132 -8.69 -4.30 36.75
C ARG A 132 -8.41 -2.90 37.32
N GLY A 133 -7.14 -2.50 37.43
CA GLY A 133 -6.75 -1.14 37.82
C GLY A 133 -6.74 -0.11 36.69
N ASP A 134 -6.72 -0.55 35.43
CA ASP A 134 -6.55 0.29 34.22
C ASP A 134 -7.66 0.11 33.17
N SER A 135 -8.55 -0.89 33.30
CA SER A 135 -9.58 -1.18 32.28
C SER A 135 -10.99 -1.33 32.83
N SER A 136 -11.96 -0.67 32.20
CA SER A 136 -13.41 -0.72 32.46
C SER A 136 -14.09 -2.03 32.01
N VAL A 137 -13.32 -3.12 31.84
CA VAL A 137 -13.78 -4.34 31.15
C VAL A 137 -13.95 -5.49 32.14
N LEU A 138 -15.13 -6.11 32.09
CA LEU A 138 -15.52 -7.30 32.83
C LEU A 138 -15.56 -8.52 31.89
N VAL A 139 -15.15 -9.67 32.40
CA VAL A 139 -15.26 -10.95 31.68
C VAL A 139 -16.40 -11.76 32.31
N ARG A 140 -17.38 -12.15 31.50
CA ARG A 140 -18.45 -13.07 31.87
C ARG A 140 -18.27 -14.37 31.13
N THR A 141 -18.53 -15.49 31.80
CA THR A 141 -18.57 -16.80 31.17
C THR A 141 -20.03 -17.17 30.94
N GLU A 142 -20.39 -17.50 29.70
CA GLU A 142 -21.68 -18.07 29.34
C GLU A 142 -21.62 -19.61 29.28
N ASP A 143 -22.78 -20.24 29.18
CA ASP A 143 -22.89 -21.68 28.93
C ASP A 143 -22.20 -22.04 27.59
N ASP A 144 -21.67 -23.26 27.48
CA ASP A 144 -20.94 -23.78 26.29
C ASP A 144 -19.52 -23.21 26.05
N GLY A 145 -18.89 -22.63 27.08
CA GLY A 145 -17.46 -22.24 27.04
C GLY A 145 -17.17 -20.97 26.23
N VAL A 146 -18.16 -20.10 26.12
CA VAL A 146 -18.07 -18.76 25.52
C VAL A 146 -17.75 -17.74 26.61
N PHE A 147 -16.82 -16.83 26.32
CA PHE A 147 -16.50 -15.69 27.16
C PHE A 147 -17.02 -14.41 26.51
N VAL A 148 -17.63 -13.54 27.30
CA VAL A 148 -18.15 -12.25 26.86
C VAL A 148 -17.39 -11.15 27.58
N LEU A 149 -16.76 -10.26 26.82
CA LEU A 149 -16.16 -9.03 27.33
C LEU A 149 -17.25 -7.97 27.35
N THR A 150 -17.55 -7.46 28.54
CA THR A 150 -18.54 -6.39 28.75
C THR A 150 -17.87 -5.19 29.39
N THR A 151 -18.37 -3.97 29.16
CA THR A 151 -17.94 -2.82 29.97
C THR A 151 -18.59 -2.82 31.36
N GLU A 152 -18.09 -2.00 32.28
CA GLU A 152 -18.72 -1.77 33.60
C GLU A 152 -20.17 -1.27 33.50
N ASN A 153 -20.50 -0.59 32.40
CA ASN A 153 -21.87 -0.12 32.12
C ASN A 153 -22.80 -1.23 31.59
N GLY A 154 -22.28 -2.45 31.41
CA GLY A 154 -23.05 -3.62 30.96
C GLY A 154 -23.18 -3.76 29.45
N GLU A 155 -22.46 -2.96 28.65
CA GLU A 155 -22.45 -3.09 27.19
C GLU A 155 -21.56 -4.26 26.76
N GLU A 156 -22.12 -5.19 25.98
CA GLU A 156 -21.39 -6.34 25.43
C GLU A 156 -20.51 -5.89 24.26
N GLY A 157 -19.21 -6.15 24.35
CA GLY A 157 -18.22 -5.71 23.35
C GLY A 157 -17.74 -6.83 22.43
N LEU A 158 -17.32 -7.97 22.99
CA LEU A 158 -16.71 -9.06 22.22
C LEU A 158 -17.03 -10.43 22.82
N TYR A 159 -17.19 -11.43 21.95
CA TYR A 159 -17.43 -12.82 22.30
C TYR A 159 -16.23 -13.67 21.90
N LEU A 160 -15.76 -14.53 22.79
CA LEU A 160 -14.55 -15.33 22.61
C LEU A 160 -14.84 -16.81 22.90
N ARG A 161 -14.21 -17.70 22.13
CA ARG A 161 -14.24 -19.15 22.37
C ARG A 161 -12.92 -19.76 21.94
N ALA A 162 -12.35 -20.59 22.81
CA ALA A 162 -11.20 -21.41 22.47
C ALA A 162 -11.66 -22.83 22.14
N GLU A 163 -11.42 -23.30 20.91
CA GLU A 163 -11.77 -24.64 20.49
C GLU A 163 -10.64 -25.21 19.61
N ARG A 164 -10.23 -26.45 19.87
CA ARG A 164 -9.24 -27.18 19.04
C ARG A 164 -7.90 -26.45 18.81
N GLY A 165 -7.40 -25.75 19.83
CA GLY A 165 -6.11 -25.04 19.76
C GLY A 165 -6.17 -23.69 19.02
N VAL A 166 -7.38 -23.18 18.79
CA VAL A 166 -7.63 -21.88 18.15
C VAL A 166 -8.50 -21.03 19.08
N ALA A 167 -8.12 -19.77 19.27
CA ALA A 167 -8.97 -18.75 19.85
C ALA A 167 -9.76 -18.05 18.74
N MET A 168 -11.08 -18.02 18.87
CA MET A 168 -12.01 -17.31 17.99
C MET A 168 -12.60 -16.14 18.76
N VAL A 169 -12.69 -14.98 18.11
CA VAL A 169 -13.23 -13.74 18.67
C VAL A 169 -14.17 -13.09 17.66
N SER A 170 -15.32 -12.62 18.11
CA SER A 170 -16.31 -11.94 17.28
C SER A 170 -16.93 -10.76 18.01
N SER A 171 -17.32 -9.71 17.29
CA SER A 171 -18.11 -8.60 17.87
C SER A 171 -19.57 -8.95 18.14
N THR A 172 -20.02 -10.15 17.75
CA THR A 172 -21.39 -10.63 17.98
C THR A 172 -21.42 -12.13 18.33
N SER A 173 -22.40 -12.55 19.13
CA SER A 173 -22.63 -13.97 19.47
C SER A 173 -22.95 -14.82 18.22
N ASP A 174 -23.77 -14.29 17.30
CA ASP A 174 -24.04 -14.94 16.00
C ASP A 174 -22.75 -15.11 15.19
N GLY A 175 -21.91 -14.08 15.15
CA GLY A 175 -20.64 -14.15 14.44
C GLY A 175 -19.69 -15.22 15.00
N LEU A 176 -19.64 -15.38 16.33
CA LEU A 176 -18.86 -16.45 16.96
C LEU A 176 -19.41 -17.84 16.61
N SER A 177 -20.74 -17.97 16.57
CA SER A 177 -21.42 -19.21 16.16
C SER A 177 -21.11 -19.56 14.69
N ARG A 178 -21.08 -18.56 13.79
CA ARG A 178 -20.68 -18.73 12.39
C ARG A 178 -19.23 -19.19 12.27
N MET A 179 -18.30 -18.65 13.06
CA MET A 179 -16.90 -19.12 13.10
C MET A 179 -16.81 -20.58 13.57
N ALA A 180 -17.56 -20.96 14.59
CA ALA A 180 -17.61 -22.35 15.07
C ALA A 180 -18.20 -23.31 14.03
N LEU A 181 -19.14 -22.87 13.19
CA LEU A 181 -19.65 -23.64 12.04
C LEU A 181 -18.61 -23.75 10.92
N ALA A 182 -17.88 -22.67 10.63
CA ALA A 182 -16.78 -22.66 9.66
C ALA A 182 -15.66 -23.64 10.07
N LEU A 183 -15.26 -23.64 11.36
CA LEU A 183 -14.32 -24.61 11.94
C LEU A 183 -14.76 -26.08 11.77
N LYS A 184 -16.07 -26.33 11.63
CA LYS A 184 -16.66 -27.66 11.42
C LYS A 184 -16.92 -27.95 9.93
N ASN A 185 -16.42 -27.10 9.01
CA ASN A 185 -16.66 -27.15 7.56
C ASN A 185 -18.15 -27.16 7.19
N LYS A 186 -19.00 -26.50 7.99
CA LYS A 186 -20.45 -26.39 7.76
C LYS A 186 -20.88 -25.05 7.18
N LEU A 187 -19.95 -24.12 7.06
CA LEU A 187 -20.17 -22.80 6.49
C LEU A 187 -18.99 -22.48 5.57
N GLU A 188 -19.26 -21.82 4.45
CA GLU A 188 -18.22 -21.40 3.52
C GLU A 188 -17.31 -20.35 4.19
N PRO A 189 -15.99 -20.61 4.25
CA PRO A 189 -15.05 -19.65 4.79
C PRO A 189 -14.74 -18.55 3.78
N VAL A 190 -14.11 -17.48 4.25
CA VAL A 190 -13.45 -16.53 3.35
C VAL A 190 -12.37 -17.25 2.55
N ASP A 191 -12.37 -17.05 1.24
CA ASP A 191 -11.40 -17.63 0.32
C ASP A 191 -10.43 -16.55 -0.16
N PRO A 192 -9.37 -16.24 0.60
CA PRO A 192 -8.35 -15.33 0.14
C PRO A 192 -7.62 -15.93 -1.06
N PRO A 193 -7.11 -15.10 -1.99
CA PRO A 193 -6.46 -15.53 -3.21
C PRO A 193 -5.42 -16.62 -2.94
N PRO A 194 -5.29 -17.62 -3.84
CA PRO A 194 -4.31 -18.68 -3.65
C PRO A 194 -2.91 -18.06 -3.61
N SER A 195 -2.28 -18.18 -2.45
CA SER A 195 -0.84 -17.93 -2.32
C SER A 195 -0.11 -18.72 -3.41
N ARG A 196 0.86 -18.11 -4.11
CA ARG A 196 1.83 -18.84 -4.95
C ARG A 196 2.72 -19.73 -4.05
N GLY A 197 2.14 -20.74 -3.40
CA GLY A 197 2.73 -21.62 -2.39
C GLY A 197 2.57 -21.16 -0.93
N ARG A 198 2.80 -22.09 0.03
CA ARG A 198 2.84 -21.88 1.50
C ARG A 198 3.90 -20.85 1.99
N THR A 199 4.58 -20.14 1.09
CA THR A 199 5.82 -19.38 1.37
C THR A 199 5.61 -17.87 1.55
N TRP A 200 4.38 -17.38 1.49
CA TRP A 200 4.05 -15.96 1.68
C TRP A 200 3.25 -15.82 2.98
N PRO A 201 3.89 -15.34 4.06
CA PRO A 201 3.31 -15.35 5.39
C PRO A 201 2.13 -14.40 5.53
N GLY A 202 2.05 -13.34 4.71
CA GLY A 202 0.99 -12.34 4.80
C GLY A 202 0.07 -12.26 3.61
N ARG A 203 -1.21 -12.04 3.89
CA ARG A 203 -2.27 -11.90 2.90
C ARG A 203 -3.29 -10.86 3.31
N MET A 204 -3.86 -10.23 2.30
CA MET A 204 -4.95 -9.29 2.40
C MET A 204 -5.97 -9.56 1.31
N LEU A 205 -7.24 -9.46 1.66
CA LEU A 205 -8.34 -9.39 0.70
C LEU A 205 -9.24 -8.23 1.11
N LEU A 206 -9.36 -7.24 0.24
CA LEU A 206 -10.22 -6.07 0.42
C LEU A 206 -11.29 -6.10 -0.66
N SER A 207 -12.55 -5.88 -0.29
CA SER A 207 -13.63 -5.60 -1.23
C SER A 207 -14.27 -4.28 -0.86
N ASP A 208 -14.60 -3.48 -1.87
CA ASP A 208 -15.33 -2.23 -1.70
C ASP A 208 -16.86 -2.43 -1.64
N GLY A 209 -17.38 -3.64 -1.90
CA GLY A 209 -18.83 -3.88 -1.99
C GLY A 209 -19.55 -3.09 -3.09
N GLY A 210 -18.83 -2.62 -4.11
CA GLY A 210 -19.37 -1.75 -5.16
C GLY A 210 -19.44 -0.26 -4.80
N LEU A 211 -18.78 0.17 -3.72
CA LEU A 211 -18.70 1.59 -3.35
C LEU A 211 -18.00 2.44 -4.41
N VAL A 212 -16.90 1.95 -5.00
CA VAL A 212 -16.13 2.67 -6.02
C VAL A 212 -17.00 2.91 -7.26
N SER A 213 -17.64 1.87 -7.79
CA SER A 213 -18.52 2.02 -8.95
C SER A 213 -19.73 2.91 -8.66
N GLY A 214 -20.31 2.80 -7.46
CA GLY A 214 -21.40 3.66 -7.00
C GLY A 214 -21.02 5.15 -6.95
N LEU A 215 -19.91 5.49 -6.29
CA LEU A 215 -19.40 6.86 -6.22
C LEU A 215 -19.03 7.40 -7.60
N THR A 216 -18.39 6.57 -8.41
CA THR A 216 -17.94 6.97 -9.75
C THR A 216 -19.13 7.22 -10.69
N SER A 217 -20.23 6.48 -10.54
CA SER A 217 -21.48 6.75 -11.27
C SER A 217 -22.17 8.03 -10.81
N ILE A 218 -22.09 8.42 -9.52
CA ILE A 218 -22.64 9.67 -9.00
C ILE A 218 -21.91 10.89 -9.61
N GLU A 219 -20.60 10.77 -9.82
CA GLU A 219 -19.76 11.76 -10.50
C GLU A 219 -20.01 11.83 -12.02
N GLY A 220 -20.97 11.08 -12.55
CA GLY A 220 -21.42 11.14 -13.94
C GLY A 220 -20.50 10.41 -14.93
N LEU A 221 -19.58 9.56 -14.45
CA LEU A 221 -18.75 8.74 -15.34
C LEU A 221 -19.52 7.52 -15.85
N PRO A 222 -19.29 7.10 -17.10
CA PRO A 222 -19.86 5.89 -17.65
C PRO A 222 -19.15 4.67 -17.07
N VAL A 223 -19.64 4.18 -15.93
CA VAL A 223 -19.09 2.99 -15.24
C VAL A 223 -20.15 1.91 -15.07
N GLU A 224 -19.73 0.65 -15.08
CA GLU A 224 -20.60 -0.46 -14.71
C GLU A 224 -20.62 -0.64 -13.19
N LYS A 225 -21.78 -1.02 -12.66
CA LYS A 225 -21.92 -1.35 -11.24
C LYS A 225 -21.27 -2.71 -10.98
N GLU A 226 -20.01 -2.67 -10.62
CA GLU A 226 -19.20 -3.84 -10.27
C GLU A 226 -18.48 -3.59 -8.93
N ARG A 227 -18.14 -4.67 -8.23
CA ARG A 227 -17.31 -4.58 -7.03
C ARG A 227 -15.83 -4.60 -7.41
N VAL A 228 -15.02 -3.83 -6.71
CA VAL A 228 -13.57 -3.84 -6.84
C VAL A 228 -12.98 -4.63 -5.67
N THR A 229 -12.24 -5.68 -6.01
CA THR A 229 -11.57 -6.53 -5.01
C THR A 229 -10.06 -6.43 -5.15
N VAL A 230 -9.37 -6.08 -4.08
CA VAL A 230 -7.90 -6.05 -4.00
C VAL A 230 -7.41 -7.24 -3.20
N SER A 231 -6.67 -8.08 -3.89
CA SER A 231 -6.04 -9.29 -3.37
C SER A 231 -4.55 -9.06 -3.26
N ALA A 232 -3.97 -9.11 -2.06
CA ALA A 232 -2.53 -8.92 -1.88
C ALA A 232 -1.88 -10.01 -1.03
N ALA A 233 -0.62 -10.30 -1.29
CA ALA A 233 0.21 -11.17 -0.46
C ALA A 233 1.61 -10.58 -0.33
N TRP A 234 2.24 -10.74 0.83
CA TRP A 234 3.61 -10.28 1.05
C TRP A 234 4.48 -11.28 1.82
N ARG A 235 5.79 -11.09 1.69
CA ARG A 235 6.83 -11.82 2.42
C ARG A 235 7.98 -10.91 2.77
N GLU A 236 8.58 -11.16 3.93
CA GLU A 236 9.81 -10.52 4.37
C GLU A 236 11.01 -11.44 4.14
N ARG A 237 12.18 -10.84 3.99
CA ARG A 237 13.49 -11.47 3.76
C ARG A 237 14.56 -10.69 4.53
N ALA A 238 15.72 -11.30 4.76
CA ALA A 238 16.79 -10.70 5.56
C ALA A 238 17.27 -9.31 5.07
N GLY A 239 17.04 -8.95 3.80
CA GLY A 239 17.41 -7.64 3.24
C GLY A 239 16.24 -6.74 2.87
N GLY A 240 14.99 -7.14 3.13
CA GLY A 240 13.83 -6.38 2.66
C GLY A 240 12.57 -7.25 2.56
N GLY A 241 11.72 -6.98 1.59
CA GLY A 241 10.55 -7.79 1.33
C GLY A 241 9.85 -7.45 0.02
N GLU A 242 8.82 -8.22 -0.26
CA GLU A 242 8.06 -8.12 -1.50
C GLU A 242 6.58 -8.31 -1.21
N MET A 243 5.75 -7.45 -1.80
CA MET A 243 4.30 -7.56 -1.85
C MET A 243 3.85 -7.63 -3.30
N ARG A 244 2.87 -8.48 -3.58
CA ARG A 244 2.19 -8.54 -4.88
C ARG A 244 0.70 -8.38 -4.66
N TRP A 245 0.04 -7.71 -5.58
CA TRP A 245 -1.41 -7.58 -5.56
C TRP A 245 -2.03 -7.72 -6.94
N THR A 246 -3.30 -8.10 -6.92
CA THR A 246 -4.22 -8.10 -8.05
C THR A 246 -5.46 -7.31 -7.66
N ILE A 247 -6.05 -6.65 -8.65
CA ILE A 247 -7.29 -5.90 -8.54
C ILE A 247 -8.27 -6.48 -9.55
N GLU A 248 -9.37 -7.02 -9.06
CA GLU A 248 -10.46 -7.57 -9.84
C GLU A 248 -11.62 -6.57 -9.88
N GLY A 249 -12.38 -6.53 -10.97
CA GLY A 249 -13.51 -5.60 -11.17
C GLY A 249 -13.11 -4.20 -11.62
N LEU A 250 -11.86 -3.78 -11.43
CA LEU A 250 -11.39 -2.44 -11.84
C LEU A 250 -11.47 -2.22 -13.38
N PRO A 251 -11.04 -3.17 -14.24
CA PRO A 251 -11.22 -3.02 -15.69
C PRO A 251 -12.70 -2.95 -16.10
N GLU A 252 -13.59 -3.63 -15.38
CA GLU A 252 -15.03 -3.62 -15.62
C GLU A 252 -15.67 -2.29 -15.24
N VAL A 253 -15.24 -1.69 -14.13
CA VAL A 253 -15.67 -0.34 -13.72
C VAL A 253 -15.24 0.70 -14.76
N PHE A 254 -14.01 0.61 -15.28
CA PHE A 254 -13.43 1.60 -16.20
C PHE A 254 -13.23 1.05 -17.62
N ARG A 255 -14.21 0.29 -18.15
CA ARG A 255 -14.11 -0.35 -19.48
C ARG A 255 -13.70 0.64 -20.57
N GLY A 256 -12.72 0.24 -21.38
CA GLY A 256 -12.21 1.01 -22.52
C GLY A 256 -11.37 2.23 -22.15
N GLN A 257 -11.28 2.63 -20.87
CA GLN A 257 -10.48 3.78 -20.45
C GLN A 257 -8.98 3.48 -20.39
N PHE A 258 -8.63 2.19 -20.32
CA PHE A 258 -7.24 1.73 -20.26
C PHE A 258 -6.72 1.14 -21.58
N ASP A 259 -7.58 1.04 -22.60
CA ASP A 259 -7.24 0.42 -23.88
C ASP A 259 -6.25 1.29 -24.66
N GLY A 260 -5.22 0.67 -25.25
CA GLY A 260 -4.21 1.35 -26.06
C GLY A 260 -3.17 2.17 -25.28
N LEU A 261 -3.36 2.40 -23.97
CA LEU A 261 -2.45 3.20 -23.13
C LEU A 261 -1.03 2.65 -23.06
N LEU A 262 -0.87 1.32 -23.16
CA LEU A 262 0.43 0.64 -23.00
C LEU A 262 1.24 0.55 -24.31
N ASP A 263 0.61 0.78 -25.47
CA ASP A 263 1.21 0.46 -26.77
C ASP A 263 2.08 1.58 -27.36
N GLU A 264 1.95 2.81 -26.87
CA GLU A 264 2.51 3.97 -27.59
C GLU A 264 4.02 4.19 -27.46
N ASP A 265 4.74 3.62 -26.47
CA ASP A 265 6.20 3.89 -26.38
C ASP A 265 7.01 2.89 -25.53
N ARG A 266 7.11 1.63 -25.98
CA ARG A 266 7.93 0.59 -25.31
C ARG A 266 9.45 0.86 -25.34
N GLY A 267 9.90 1.97 -25.94
CA GLY A 267 11.31 2.28 -26.19
C GLY A 267 12.00 3.21 -25.18
N ALA A 268 11.28 3.78 -24.22
CA ALA A 268 11.85 4.79 -23.32
C ALA A 268 12.89 4.19 -22.35
N ASN A 269 14.14 4.62 -22.47
CA ASN A 269 15.14 4.47 -21.41
C ASN A 269 15.01 5.66 -20.46
N TYR A 270 14.62 5.40 -19.22
CA TYR A 270 14.55 6.46 -18.20
C TYR A 270 15.94 6.71 -17.63
N GLU A 271 16.39 7.97 -17.69
CA GLU A 271 17.67 8.40 -17.18
C GLU A 271 17.51 9.63 -16.29
N PHE A 272 18.12 9.59 -15.10
CA PHE A 272 17.96 10.63 -14.09
C PHE A 272 19.30 11.24 -13.67
N PRO A 273 19.36 12.57 -13.53
CA PRO A 273 20.48 13.24 -12.85
C PRO A 273 20.69 12.73 -11.43
N GLU A 274 21.94 12.70 -10.98
CA GLU A 274 22.27 12.38 -9.59
C GLU A 274 22.22 13.60 -8.67
N PRO A 275 21.75 13.47 -7.42
CA PRO A 275 21.18 12.25 -6.82
C PRO A 275 19.71 12.05 -7.25
N LEU A 276 19.27 10.81 -7.45
CA LEU A 276 17.85 10.48 -7.60
C LEU A 276 17.25 10.20 -6.22
N VAL A 277 16.33 11.06 -5.79
CA VAL A 277 15.62 10.93 -4.51
C VAL A 277 14.35 10.11 -4.69
N ALA A 278 13.57 10.45 -5.71
CA ALA A 278 12.33 9.78 -6.04
C ALA A 278 12.02 9.92 -7.52
N ALA A 279 11.37 8.93 -8.12
CA ALA A 279 10.77 9.08 -9.44
C ALA A 279 9.51 8.24 -9.55
N ALA A 280 8.56 8.70 -10.34
CA ALA A 280 7.37 7.94 -10.70
C ALA A 280 7.04 8.16 -12.17
N GLY A 281 6.82 7.07 -12.89
CA GLY A 281 6.25 7.09 -14.23
C GLY A 281 4.83 6.56 -14.20
N PHE A 282 3.92 7.26 -14.86
CA PHE A 282 2.52 6.88 -14.89
C PHE A 282 1.89 7.27 -16.22
N ILE A 283 0.82 6.56 -16.58
CA ILE A 283 0.03 6.88 -17.75
C ILE A 283 -1.25 7.56 -17.27
N LEU A 284 -1.49 8.77 -17.79
CA LEU A 284 -2.67 9.56 -17.45
C LEU A 284 -3.69 9.49 -18.60
N PRO A 285 -4.80 8.75 -18.43
CA PRO A 285 -5.88 8.73 -19.41
C PRO A 285 -6.54 10.11 -19.53
N GLU A 286 -7.00 10.48 -20.73
CA GLU A 286 -7.72 11.74 -20.96
C GLU A 286 -8.98 11.87 -20.07
N THR A 287 -9.67 10.76 -19.81
CA THR A 287 -10.87 10.72 -18.97
C THR A 287 -10.56 11.05 -17.50
N LEU A 288 -9.51 10.44 -16.93
CA LEU A 288 -9.09 10.71 -15.55
C LEU A 288 -8.57 12.14 -15.38
N PHE A 289 -7.92 12.69 -16.41
CA PHE A 289 -7.47 14.07 -16.40
C PHE A 289 -8.64 15.07 -16.28
N LYS A 290 -9.78 14.81 -16.95
CA LYS A 290 -10.98 15.67 -16.84
C LYS A 290 -11.55 15.71 -15.42
N ILE A 291 -11.42 14.64 -14.65
CA ILE A 291 -11.83 14.58 -13.24
C ILE A 291 -10.83 15.35 -12.38
N TRP A 292 -9.53 15.20 -12.63
CA TRP A 292 -8.51 15.96 -11.91
C TRP A 292 -8.67 17.48 -12.11
N LYS A 293 -9.19 17.91 -13.27
CA LYS A 293 -9.49 19.32 -13.57
C LYS A 293 -10.50 19.95 -12.60
N THR A 294 -11.41 19.17 -12.02
CA THR A 294 -12.37 19.69 -11.03
C THR A 294 -11.81 19.72 -9.61
N ALA A 295 -10.59 19.20 -9.39
CA ALA A 295 -9.92 19.25 -8.09
C ALA A 295 -9.19 20.59 -7.86
N ASN A 296 -9.12 21.03 -6.60
CA ASN A 296 -8.51 22.30 -6.18
C ASN A 296 -7.07 22.53 -6.69
N ALA A 297 -6.30 21.46 -6.94
CA ALA A 297 -4.94 21.56 -7.45
C ALA A 297 -4.86 22.11 -8.89
N ALA A 298 -5.85 21.79 -9.75
CA ALA A 298 -5.90 22.28 -11.12
C ALA A 298 -6.25 23.78 -11.16
N LEU A 299 -7.15 24.23 -10.27
CA LEU A 299 -7.48 25.65 -10.10
C LEU A 299 -6.26 26.47 -9.65
N PHE A 300 -5.48 25.95 -8.68
CA PHE A 300 -4.23 26.57 -8.26
C PHE A 300 -3.24 26.73 -9.42
N LEU A 301 -3.04 25.70 -10.24
CA LEU A 301 -2.14 25.76 -11.39
C LEU A 301 -2.64 26.72 -12.48
N GLN A 302 -3.94 26.78 -12.72
CA GLN A 302 -4.56 27.71 -13.66
C GLN A 302 -4.33 29.18 -13.25
N GLU A 303 -4.47 29.50 -11.97
CA GLU A 303 -4.20 30.85 -11.42
C GLU A 303 -2.73 31.29 -11.61
N HIS A 304 -1.79 30.33 -11.61
CA HIS A 304 -0.36 30.61 -11.64
C HIS A 304 0.27 30.53 -13.03
N LEU A 305 -0.24 29.66 -13.91
CA LEU A 305 0.29 29.42 -15.26
C LEU A 305 -0.52 30.13 -16.38
N GLY A 306 -1.72 30.65 -16.10
CA GLY A 306 -2.51 31.44 -17.05
C GLY A 306 -2.79 30.68 -18.36
N ASP A 307 -2.63 31.35 -19.51
CA ASP A 307 -2.88 30.75 -20.84
C ASP A 307 -1.96 29.56 -21.16
N SER A 308 -0.76 29.51 -20.58
CA SER A 308 0.14 28.37 -20.72
C SER A 308 -0.40 27.11 -20.01
N PHE A 309 -1.30 27.27 -19.02
CA PHE A 309 -1.98 26.13 -18.41
C PHE A 309 -2.87 25.40 -19.40
N ASN A 310 -3.64 26.12 -20.23
CA ASN A 310 -4.52 25.51 -21.23
C ASN A 310 -3.72 24.72 -22.29
N PHE A 311 -2.49 25.15 -22.59
CA PHE A 311 -1.61 24.42 -23.52
C PHE A 311 -0.97 23.21 -22.86
N LEU A 312 -0.51 23.35 -21.59
CA LEU A 312 -0.01 22.23 -20.80
C LEU A 312 -1.12 21.18 -20.58
N GLU A 313 -2.36 21.61 -20.42
CA GLU A 313 -3.55 20.76 -20.28
C GLU A 313 -3.65 19.76 -21.43
N GLY A 314 -3.50 20.23 -22.68
CA GLY A 314 -3.52 19.38 -23.87
C GLY A 314 -2.29 18.46 -24.01
N LEU A 315 -1.28 18.63 -23.15
CA LEU A 315 -0.05 17.84 -23.13
C LEU A 315 0.03 16.89 -21.93
N LEU A 316 -0.86 16.97 -20.93
CA LEU A 316 -0.80 16.07 -19.78
C LEU A 316 -1.28 14.65 -20.08
N PRO A 317 -2.31 14.41 -20.92
CA PRO A 317 -2.72 13.06 -21.27
C PRO A 317 -1.59 12.23 -21.91
N GLY A 318 -1.53 10.96 -21.54
CA GLY A 318 -0.50 10.02 -21.96
C GLY A 318 0.55 9.75 -20.89
N ARG A 319 1.73 9.30 -21.30
CA ARG A 319 2.85 8.99 -20.39
C ARG A 319 3.42 10.26 -19.77
N CYS A 320 3.66 10.21 -18.46
CA CYS A 320 4.26 11.25 -17.65
C CYS A 320 5.31 10.64 -16.71
N VAL A 321 6.42 11.34 -16.50
CA VAL A 321 7.44 10.98 -15.50
C VAL A 321 7.68 12.18 -14.62
N LEU A 322 7.50 12.01 -13.31
CA LEU A 322 7.83 13.00 -12.30
C LEU A 322 9.02 12.51 -11.49
N SER A 323 10.02 13.34 -11.27
CA SER A 323 11.20 12.98 -10.50
C SER A 323 11.69 14.11 -9.59
N LEU A 324 12.21 13.70 -8.44
CA LEU A 324 13.02 14.49 -7.53
C LEU A 324 14.47 14.05 -7.73
N CYS A 325 15.21 14.80 -8.54
CA CYS A 325 16.55 14.42 -8.96
C CYS A 325 17.47 15.63 -9.16
N GLY A 326 18.77 15.41 -9.04
CA GLY A 326 19.77 16.47 -9.19
C GLY A 326 19.58 17.62 -8.19
N THR A 327 20.06 18.80 -8.58
CA THR A 327 20.00 20.03 -7.80
C THR A 327 19.17 21.08 -8.50
N GLY A 328 18.36 21.80 -7.73
CA GLY A 328 17.64 23.00 -8.13
C GLY A 328 18.06 24.19 -7.27
N LYS A 329 17.89 25.40 -7.80
CA LYS A 329 18.18 26.65 -7.09
C LYS A 329 16.91 27.45 -6.89
N PHE A 330 16.69 27.87 -5.66
CA PHE A 330 15.65 28.83 -5.29
C PHE A 330 16.27 30.02 -4.56
N LEU A 331 16.45 31.15 -5.25
CA LEU A 331 17.17 32.32 -4.74
C LEU A 331 18.60 31.97 -4.30
N LEU A 332 18.86 31.92 -2.99
CA LEU A 332 20.15 31.59 -2.38
C LEU A 332 20.23 30.14 -1.90
N PHE A 333 19.13 29.39 -2.00
CA PHE A 333 19.03 28.05 -1.46
C PHE A 333 19.15 26.98 -2.56
N THR A 334 19.83 25.90 -2.21
CA THR A 334 19.87 24.68 -3.01
C THR A 334 18.79 23.73 -2.49
N ILE A 335 17.92 23.29 -3.39
CA ILE A 335 16.86 22.33 -3.12
C ILE A 335 17.03 21.11 -4.05
N PRO A 336 16.45 19.95 -3.71
CA PRO A 336 16.35 18.86 -4.68
C PRO A 336 15.68 19.35 -5.97
N GLY A 337 16.23 18.97 -7.12
CA GLY A 337 15.61 19.33 -8.40
C GLY A 337 14.27 18.63 -8.59
N ILE A 338 13.31 19.29 -9.19
CA ILE A 338 12.00 18.73 -9.54
C ILE A 338 11.90 18.73 -11.06
N LEU A 339 11.64 17.57 -11.67
CA LEU A 339 11.59 17.42 -13.11
C LEU A 339 10.34 16.61 -13.53
N LEU A 340 9.55 17.20 -14.40
CA LEU A 340 8.46 16.58 -15.15
C LEU A 340 8.94 16.33 -16.59
N GLU A 341 8.84 15.08 -17.03
CA GLU A 341 9.11 14.68 -18.41
C GLU A 341 7.82 14.16 -19.04
N LEU A 342 7.52 14.66 -20.24
CA LEU A 342 6.36 14.28 -21.04
C LEU A 342 6.86 13.67 -22.36
N PRO A 343 7.05 12.34 -22.42
CA PRO A 343 7.49 11.65 -23.63
C PRO A 343 6.45 11.71 -24.75
N GLY A 344 6.87 11.63 -26.01
CA GLY A 344 5.96 11.50 -27.17
C GLY A 344 5.16 12.75 -27.52
N ARG A 345 5.50 13.94 -26.99
CA ARG A 345 4.76 15.18 -27.29
C ARG A 345 5.12 15.83 -28.63
N GLY A 346 6.21 15.40 -29.25
CA GLY A 346 6.61 15.80 -30.61
C GLY A 346 6.60 17.32 -30.81
N VAL A 347 5.99 17.76 -31.92
CA VAL A 347 5.90 19.18 -32.30
C VAL A 347 5.15 20.01 -31.26
N LYS A 348 4.05 19.49 -30.69
CA LYS A 348 3.29 20.22 -29.66
C LYS A 348 4.13 20.47 -28.40
N GLY A 349 4.98 19.51 -28.03
CA GLY A 349 5.92 19.70 -26.91
C GLY A 349 6.95 20.79 -27.18
N MET A 350 7.47 20.85 -28.42
CA MET A 350 8.41 21.89 -28.86
C MET A 350 7.77 23.28 -28.86
N GLU A 351 6.56 23.41 -29.42
CA GLU A 351 5.79 24.67 -29.39
C GLU A 351 5.53 25.15 -27.96
N PHE A 352 5.19 24.24 -27.04
CA PHE A 352 4.99 24.60 -25.64
C PHE A 352 6.27 25.14 -24.98
N ALA A 353 7.42 24.50 -25.22
CA ALA A 353 8.67 24.92 -24.62
C ALA A 353 9.06 26.34 -25.07
N ASP A 354 8.84 26.68 -26.34
CA ASP A 354 9.08 28.03 -26.85
C ASP A 354 8.06 29.04 -26.28
N LEU A 355 6.77 28.67 -26.23
CA LEU A 355 5.72 29.51 -25.65
C LEU A 355 5.96 29.78 -24.16
N PHE A 356 6.44 28.80 -23.40
CA PHE A 356 6.71 28.91 -21.96
C PHE A 356 7.60 30.12 -21.64
N TRP A 357 8.66 30.33 -22.41
CA TRP A 357 9.60 31.44 -22.17
C TRP A 357 9.08 32.79 -22.67
N THR A 358 8.20 32.79 -23.68
CA THR A 358 7.57 34.02 -24.20
C THR A 358 6.37 34.51 -23.37
N GLY A 359 5.86 33.67 -22.45
CA GLY A 359 4.72 34.00 -21.59
C GLY A 359 5.01 35.14 -20.61
N TYR A 360 3.96 35.89 -20.23
CA TYR A 360 4.03 37.14 -19.46
C TYR A 360 4.83 37.07 -18.14
N ARG A 361 4.89 35.89 -17.49
CA ARG A 361 5.63 35.70 -16.23
C ARG A 361 7.07 35.22 -16.42
N CYS A 362 7.35 34.46 -17.48
CA CYS A 362 8.71 33.98 -17.77
C CYS A 362 9.52 34.99 -18.58
N SER A 363 8.88 35.96 -19.23
CA SER A 363 9.55 37.08 -19.91
C SER A 363 10.36 37.98 -18.97
N GLN A 364 10.11 37.88 -17.65
CA GLN A 364 10.85 38.59 -16.61
C GLN A 364 12.13 37.86 -16.18
N VAL A 365 12.37 36.65 -16.69
CA VAL A 365 13.60 35.90 -16.44
C VAL A 365 14.75 36.55 -17.21
N PRO A 366 15.84 36.97 -16.54
CA PRO A 366 16.86 37.83 -17.15
C PRO A 366 17.64 37.19 -18.30
N THR A 367 17.78 35.85 -18.28
CA THR A 367 18.58 35.13 -19.26
C THR A 367 18.04 33.72 -19.41
N VAL A 368 17.76 33.34 -20.66
CA VAL A 368 17.40 31.98 -21.07
C VAL A 368 18.53 31.47 -21.96
N GLU A 369 19.18 30.39 -21.53
CA GLU A 369 20.24 29.72 -22.26
C GLU A 369 19.68 28.49 -22.99
N ASN A 370 20.29 28.11 -24.11
CA ASN A 370 19.90 26.90 -24.82
C ASN A 370 20.22 25.67 -23.97
N ALA A 371 19.24 24.77 -23.84
CA ALA A 371 19.43 23.48 -23.17
C ALA A 371 20.15 22.49 -24.12
N PRO A 372 21.21 21.80 -23.70
CA PRO A 372 21.90 20.81 -24.54
C PRO A 372 20.96 19.70 -25.01
N ASP A 373 21.01 19.35 -26.30
CA ASP A 373 20.15 18.36 -26.98
C ASP A 373 18.64 18.69 -27.10
N TYR A 374 18.25 19.92 -26.77
CA TYR A 374 16.88 20.41 -26.96
C TYR A 374 16.86 21.59 -27.93
N PRO A 375 16.27 21.44 -29.14
CA PRO A 375 16.19 22.50 -30.13
C PRO A 375 15.17 23.60 -29.79
N SER A 376 14.20 23.34 -28.90
CA SER A 376 13.18 24.30 -28.47
C SER A 376 13.25 24.54 -26.95
N GLY A 377 12.92 25.77 -26.55
CA GLY A 377 12.97 26.23 -25.16
C GLY A 377 14.38 26.56 -24.65
N GLY A 378 14.65 26.26 -23.37
CA GLY A 378 15.90 26.62 -22.71
C GLY A 378 15.91 26.38 -21.20
N VAL A 379 16.94 26.92 -20.55
CA VAL A 379 17.17 26.88 -19.10
C VAL A 379 17.44 28.30 -18.60
N SER A 380 17.10 28.58 -17.34
CA SER A 380 17.63 29.73 -16.62
C SER A 380 18.19 29.31 -15.27
N SER A 381 19.19 30.04 -14.76
CA SER A 381 19.81 29.81 -13.44
C SER A 381 19.67 31.00 -12.48
N ILE A 382 19.06 32.10 -12.93
CA ILE A 382 18.93 33.34 -12.15
C ILE A 382 17.50 33.88 -12.24
N PRO A 383 16.83 34.15 -11.10
CA PRO A 383 17.24 33.82 -9.73
C PRO A 383 16.89 32.37 -9.33
N PHE A 384 16.24 31.63 -10.23
CA PHE A 384 15.78 30.26 -10.06
C PHE A 384 16.39 29.36 -11.13
N SER A 385 16.65 28.10 -10.80
CA SER A 385 16.99 27.10 -11.81
C SER A 385 15.71 26.57 -12.43
N ILE A 386 15.32 27.10 -13.59
CA ILE A 386 14.10 26.71 -14.31
C ILE A 386 14.52 26.05 -15.62
N LEU A 387 13.89 24.91 -15.94
CA LEU A 387 14.03 24.20 -17.20
C LEU A 387 12.68 24.14 -17.89
N ALA A 388 12.64 24.58 -19.14
CA ALA A 388 11.54 24.26 -20.05
C ALA A 388 12.12 24.08 -21.45
N ALA A 389 12.32 22.83 -21.84
CA ALA A 389 13.03 22.48 -23.06
C ALA A 389 12.42 21.23 -23.69
N ALA A 390 12.41 21.17 -25.02
CA ALA A 390 11.79 20.07 -25.74
C ALA A 390 12.57 19.69 -27.00
N ASN A 391 12.51 18.40 -27.32
CA ASN A 391 12.95 17.82 -28.58
C ASN A 391 11.82 16.93 -29.14
N PRO A 392 11.96 16.33 -30.33
CA PRO A 392 10.90 15.51 -30.92
C PRO A 392 10.44 14.31 -30.06
N ARG A 393 11.24 13.89 -29.07
CA ARG A 393 10.95 12.72 -28.23
C ARG A 393 10.35 13.09 -26.88
N VAL A 394 10.77 14.20 -26.27
CA VAL A 394 10.38 14.54 -24.89
C VAL A 394 10.32 16.04 -24.66
N LEU A 395 9.33 16.45 -23.88
CA LEU A 395 9.23 17.77 -23.26
C LEU A 395 9.66 17.65 -21.79
N LYS A 396 10.59 18.50 -21.35
CA LYS A 396 11.10 18.58 -19.97
C LYS A 396 10.72 19.91 -19.35
N LEU A 397 10.15 19.86 -18.16
CA LEU A 397 9.69 21.01 -17.39
C LEU A 397 10.08 20.85 -15.93
N GLY A 398 10.62 21.89 -15.29
CA GLY A 398 10.86 21.79 -13.87
C GLY A 398 11.80 22.83 -13.29
N MET A 399 12.14 22.60 -12.02
CA MET A 399 13.12 23.37 -11.29
C MET A 399 14.38 22.54 -11.07
N ILE A 400 15.31 22.62 -12.01
CA ILE A 400 16.56 21.86 -11.99
C ILE A 400 17.66 22.66 -12.69
N GLU A 401 18.89 22.53 -12.23
CA GLU A 401 20.04 23.16 -12.87
C GLU A 401 20.30 22.58 -14.26
N GLY A 402 20.53 23.44 -15.25
CA GLY A 402 20.79 23.00 -16.63
C GLY A 402 22.04 22.13 -16.79
N ASP A 403 23.02 22.23 -15.87
CA ASP A 403 24.21 21.36 -15.88
C ASP A 403 23.87 19.91 -15.47
N ALA A 404 22.80 19.70 -14.68
CA ALA A 404 22.39 18.39 -14.20
C ALA A 404 21.80 17.51 -15.31
N ILE A 405 21.22 18.12 -16.34
CA ILE A 405 20.59 17.42 -17.48
C ILE A 405 21.53 17.20 -18.66
N ARG A 406 22.83 17.54 -18.52
CA ARG A 406 23.80 17.38 -19.61
C ARG A 406 24.09 15.91 -19.92
N PRO A 407 24.41 15.58 -21.18
CA PRO A 407 24.83 14.23 -21.55
C PRO A 407 25.99 13.74 -20.68
N GLY A 408 25.90 12.50 -20.21
CA GLY A 408 26.90 11.87 -19.34
C GLY A 408 26.80 12.26 -17.86
N ARG A 409 25.81 13.08 -17.46
CA ARG A 409 25.48 13.37 -16.05
C ARG A 409 24.18 12.74 -15.55
N THR A 410 23.55 11.95 -16.41
CA THR A 410 22.39 11.13 -16.08
C THR A 410 22.81 9.68 -15.93
N ARG A 411 22.08 8.92 -15.10
CA ARG A 411 22.21 7.47 -14.99
C ARG A 411 20.89 6.77 -15.31
N PRO A 412 20.92 5.60 -15.97
CA PRO A 412 19.75 4.76 -16.16
C PRO A 412 19.03 4.44 -14.84
N LEU A 413 17.70 4.38 -14.87
CA LEU A 413 16.88 3.99 -13.70
C LEU A 413 17.30 2.63 -13.11
N ALA A 414 17.70 1.69 -13.98
CA ALA A 414 18.16 0.36 -13.59
C ALA A 414 19.42 0.38 -12.69
N ASP A 415 20.24 1.42 -12.79
CA ASP A 415 21.43 1.58 -11.94
C ASP A 415 21.05 1.93 -10.48
N TYR A 416 19.88 2.53 -10.28
CA TYR A 416 19.35 2.85 -8.94
C TYR A 416 18.52 1.69 -8.36
N ALA A 417 17.79 0.98 -9.21
CA ALA A 417 17.02 -0.19 -8.83
C ALA A 417 16.90 -1.17 -10.03
N SER A 418 17.57 -2.31 -9.91
CA SER A 418 17.56 -3.36 -10.95
C SER A 418 16.16 -3.91 -11.23
N GLU A 419 15.27 -3.85 -10.24
CA GLU A 419 13.87 -4.26 -10.30
C GLU A 419 13.06 -3.43 -11.29
N LEU A 420 13.55 -2.24 -11.65
CA LEU A 420 12.92 -1.30 -12.59
C LEU A 420 13.50 -1.39 -14.01
N GLU A 421 14.31 -2.40 -14.34
CA GLU A 421 14.91 -2.55 -15.67
C GLU A 421 13.85 -2.69 -16.80
N ASP A 422 12.71 -3.33 -16.50
CA ASP A 422 11.64 -3.64 -17.46
C ASP A 422 10.33 -2.85 -17.20
N VAL A 423 10.43 -1.57 -16.86
CA VAL A 423 9.24 -0.72 -16.60
C VAL A 423 8.70 0.01 -17.83
N ARG A 424 9.29 -0.22 -19.01
CA ARG A 424 8.96 0.50 -20.26
C ARG A 424 7.53 0.27 -20.75
N GLY A 425 6.95 -0.86 -20.36
CA GLY A 425 5.56 -1.23 -20.63
C GLY A 425 4.66 -1.15 -19.40
N ALA A 426 5.11 -0.54 -18.30
CA ALA A 426 4.31 -0.47 -17.09
C ALA A 426 3.28 0.67 -17.16
N PHE A 427 2.07 0.40 -16.67
CA PHE A 427 1.03 1.41 -16.45
C PHE A 427 1.46 2.44 -15.40
N PHE A 428 2.12 1.97 -14.34
CA PHE A 428 2.68 2.81 -13.29
C PHE A 428 3.95 2.18 -12.74
N TRP A 429 4.94 3.00 -12.41
CA TRP A 429 6.10 2.60 -11.64
C TRP A 429 6.56 3.73 -10.73
N ALA A 430 7.16 3.40 -9.59
CA ALA A 430 7.75 4.37 -8.69
C ALA A 430 9.04 3.84 -8.04
N TYR A 431 9.93 4.75 -7.74
CA TYR A 431 11.17 4.58 -7.02
C TYR A 431 11.25 5.63 -5.92
N LEU A 432 11.68 5.21 -4.73
CA LEU A 432 11.96 6.09 -3.61
C LEU A 432 13.21 5.63 -2.88
N ASP A 433 14.23 6.48 -2.85
CA ASP A 433 15.39 6.30 -1.98
C ASP A 433 15.10 6.99 -0.65
N VAL A 434 14.87 6.19 0.39
CA VAL A 434 14.47 6.69 1.70
C VAL A 434 15.60 7.47 2.35
N GLU A 435 16.85 7.04 2.22
CA GLU A 435 17.99 7.75 2.80
C GLU A 435 18.12 9.14 2.18
N GLN A 436 17.96 9.24 0.85
CA GLN A 436 18.00 10.51 0.14
C GLN A 436 16.80 11.39 0.47
N VAL A 437 15.60 10.83 0.64
CA VAL A 437 14.42 11.59 1.09
C VAL A 437 14.66 12.19 2.46
N LEU A 438 15.16 11.41 3.42
CA LEU A 438 15.46 11.89 4.77
C LEU A 438 16.56 12.96 4.74
N SER A 439 17.57 12.79 3.88
CA SER A 439 18.62 13.80 3.66
C SER A 439 18.06 15.10 3.11
N ALA A 440 17.24 15.02 2.06
CA ALA A 440 16.57 16.14 1.42
C ALA A 440 15.64 16.90 2.39
N MET A 441 14.85 16.17 3.19
CA MET A 441 13.98 16.75 4.20
C MET A 441 14.75 17.51 5.28
N ARG A 442 15.89 16.97 5.76
CA ARG A 442 16.76 17.66 6.72
C ARG A 442 17.40 18.91 6.11
N GLY A 443 17.81 18.82 4.84
CA GLY A 443 18.31 19.98 4.08
C GLY A 443 17.26 21.09 3.99
N LEU A 444 16.02 20.73 3.63
CA LEU A 444 14.90 21.66 3.56
C LEU A 444 14.56 22.25 4.93
N GLU A 445 14.55 21.46 6.00
CA GLU A 445 14.32 21.95 7.36
C GLU A 445 15.36 22.98 7.78
N ARG A 446 16.64 22.72 7.46
CA ARG A 446 17.73 23.67 7.70
C ARG A 446 17.54 24.96 6.91
N THR A 447 17.20 24.85 5.62
CA THR A 447 16.89 26.00 4.77
C THR A 447 15.71 26.82 5.30
N ILE A 448 14.62 26.18 5.74
CA ILE A 448 13.46 26.88 6.32
C ILE A 448 13.84 27.59 7.63
N LYS A 449 14.63 26.93 8.48
CA LYS A 449 15.15 27.54 9.72
C LYS A 449 16.04 28.75 9.45
N GLU A 450 16.89 28.67 8.42
CA GLU A 450 17.79 29.76 8.00
C GLU A 450 17.04 30.89 7.27
N ALA A 451 15.94 30.60 6.55
CA ALA A 451 15.14 31.56 5.80
C ALA A 451 14.08 32.33 6.64
N GLY A 452 13.79 31.89 7.87
CA GLY A 452 12.79 32.51 8.74
C GLY A 452 11.33 32.27 8.28
N LYS A 453 10.37 33.01 8.86
CA LYS A 453 8.89 32.85 8.70
C LYS A 453 8.31 33.03 7.28
N VAL A 454 9.13 33.02 6.22
CA VAL A 454 8.72 33.34 4.84
C VAL A 454 8.12 32.13 4.12
N VAL A 455 8.32 30.90 4.63
CA VAL A 455 7.80 29.66 4.03
C VAL A 455 6.81 29.00 5.02
N PRO A 456 5.65 28.47 4.56
CA PRO A 456 4.76 27.69 5.40
C PRO A 456 5.55 26.58 6.10
N SER A 457 5.53 26.57 7.43
CA SER A 457 6.30 25.61 8.21
C SER A 457 5.77 24.20 7.96
N LEU A 458 6.58 23.33 7.35
CA LEU A 458 6.40 21.88 7.49
C LEU A 458 6.50 21.55 8.98
N GLU A 459 5.45 20.98 9.55
CA GLU A 459 5.44 20.64 10.97
C GLU A 459 6.54 19.63 11.29
N SER A 460 7.41 19.96 12.25
CA SER A 460 8.52 19.11 12.70
C SER A 460 8.04 17.73 13.18
N SER A 461 6.79 17.65 13.65
CA SER A 461 6.09 16.41 14.03
C SER A 461 5.89 15.46 12.84
N VAL A 462 5.53 15.99 11.66
CA VAL A 462 5.32 15.20 10.43
C VAL A 462 6.66 14.65 9.95
N ILE A 463 7.71 15.47 9.95
CA ILE A 463 9.08 15.04 9.59
C ILE A 463 9.56 13.93 10.53
N ALA A 464 9.37 14.08 11.84
CA ALA A 464 9.75 13.07 12.82
C ALA A 464 8.95 11.77 12.68
N ARG A 465 7.64 11.86 12.38
CA ARG A 465 6.78 10.69 12.14
C ARG A 465 7.19 9.94 10.88
N VAL A 466 7.38 10.66 9.78
CA VAL A 466 7.85 10.10 8.50
C VAL A 466 9.24 9.47 8.66
N SER A 467 10.16 10.14 9.37
CA SER A 467 11.49 9.61 9.68
C SER A 467 11.46 8.33 10.50
N ARG A 468 10.53 8.22 11.46
CA ARG A 468 10.35 7.01 12.27
C ARG A 468 9.74 5.86 11.47
N LEU A 469 8.76 6.15 10.62
CA LEU A 469 8.09 5.15 9.78
C LEU A 469 9.01 4.61 8.69
N LEU A 470 9.85 5.47 8.11
CA LEU A 470 10.73 5.12 7.01
C LEU A 470 12.15 4.74 7.45
N GLY A 471 12.56 5.04 8.68
CA GLY A 471 13.96 4.92 9.11
C GLY A 471 14.57 3.52 9.08
N SER A 472 13.76 2.46 8.96
CA SER A 472 14.22 1.09 8.76
C SER A 472 14.34 0.68 7.28
N LEU A 473 13.80 1.48 6.37
CA LEU A 473 13.79 1.24 4.93
C LEU A 473 14.94 1.99 4.25
N GLY A 474 15.58 1.34 3.28
CA GLY A 474 16.59 1.93 2.41
C GLY A 474 15.98 2.42 1.10
N ALA A 475 15.29 1.54 0.38
CA ALA A 475 14.64 1.90 -0.89
C ALA A 475 13.29 1.20 -1.07
N LEU A 476 12.40 1.82 -1.83
CA LEU A 476 11.10 1.29 -2.22
C LEU A 476 10.95 1.34 -3.74
N THR A 477 10.51 0.24 -4.33
CA THR A 477 10.20 0.15 -5.76
C THR A 477 8.79 -0.39 -5.94
N LEU A 478 8.02 0.24 -6.81
CA LEU A 478 6.66 -0.15 -7.12
C LEU A 478 6.54 -0.29 -8.63
N VAL A 479 5.97 -1.40 -9.11
CA VAL A 479 5.69 -1.62 -10.53
C VAL A 479 4.30 -2.19 -10.70
N MET A 480 3.48 -1.50 -11.50
CA MET A 480 2.18 -1.94 -11.99
C MET A 480 2.26 -2.10 -13.50
N PRO A 481 2.49 -3.32 -14.01
CA PRO A 481 2.45 -3.58 -15.44
C PRO A 481 1.09 -3.24 -16.04
N THR A 482 0.02 -3.43 -15.26
CA THR A 482 -1.37 -3.19 -15.64
C THR A 482 -2.10 -2.47 -14.51
N PRO A 483 -3.22 -1.77 -14.78
CA PRO A 483 -4.08 -1.22 -13.72
C PRO A 483 -4.55 -2.29 -12.71
N ALA A 484 -4.71 -3.54 -13.17
CA ALA A 484 -5.26 -4.65 -12.40
C ALA A 484 -4.23 -5.38 -11.51
N GLY A 485 -2.98 -4.93 -11.41
CA GLY A 485 -2.02 -5.63 -10.56
C GLY A 485 -0.62 -5.07 -10.59
N GLY A 486 0.12 -5.38 -9.54
CA GLY A 486 1.47 -4.88 -9.36
C GLY A 486 2.27 -5.60 -8.30
N ARG A 487 3.47 -5.09 -8.09
CA ARG A 487 4.41 -5.50 -7.06
C ARG A 487 5.03 -4.28 -6.39
N LEU A 488 5.34 -4.44 -5.11
CA LEU A 488 6.07 -3.50 -4.29
C LEU A 488 7.23 -4.27 -3.67
N GLU A 489 8.45 -3.79 -3.86
CA GLU A 489 9.63 -4.34 -3.23
C GLU A 489 10.25 -3.26 -2.34
N TRP A 490 10.65 -3.65 -1.14
CA TRP A 490 11.35 -2.78 -0.21
C TRP A 490 12.66 -3.41 0.21
N VAL A 491 13.65 -2.56 0.44
CA VAL A 491 14.97 -2.95 0.94
C VAL A 491 15.13 -2.31 2.32
N TYR A 492 15.67 -3.03 3.29
CA TYR A 492 15.98 -2.45 4.59
C TYR A 492 17.26 -1.60 4.51
N ALA A 493 17.33 -0.55 5.33
CA ALA A 493 18.53 0.26 5.43
C ALA A 493 19.71 -0.61 5.89
N LYS A 494 20.89 -0.44 5.29
CA LYS A 494 22.09 -1.14 5.77
C LYS A 494 22.42 -0.60 7.16
N PRO A 495 22.72 -1.46 8.16
CA PRO A 495 23.16 -0.96 9.46
C PRO A 495 24.42 -0.11 9.25
N ALA A 496 24.40 1.11 9.80
CA ALA A 496 25.54 2.00 9.74
C ALA A 496 26.77 1.25 10.27
N ARG A 497 27.80 1.09 9.42
CA ARG A 497 29.09 0.60 9.88
C ARG A 497 29.68 1.69 10.78
N HIS A 498 29.61 1.47 12.10
CA HIS A 498 30.26 2.31 13.10
C HIS A 498 31.78 2.13 13.08
#